data_AF-A0A8S3FJJ5-F1
#
_entry.id   AF-A0A8S3FJJ5-F1
#
_cell.length_a   1.000
_cell.length_b   1.000
_cell.length_c   1.000
_cell.angle_alpha   90.00
_cell.angle_beta   90.00
_cell.angle_gamma   90.00
#
_symmetry.space_group_name_H-M   'P 1'
#
loop_
_entity.id
_entity.type
_entity.pdbx_description
1 polymer ?
#
loop_
_entity_poly.entity_id
_entity_poly.type
_entity_poly.pdbx_seq_one_letter_code
_entity_poly.pdbx_strand_id
1 'polypeptide(L)'
;VIRKGFLRVHTGVKLFQAKDYFFVLSTDNLSWFTDSDEKDKKYMLPLENLKIRDVEGGFMAKRPQFAIFNIDSKNVFKEHKTLELSVDNTDELDTWKASFLRA
;
A
#
# COMPACT_ATOMS: atom_id res chain seq x y z
N VAL A 1 5.46 11.58 11.17
CA VAL A 1 4.43 10.65 10.64
C VAL A 1 3.40 11.46 9.89
N ILE A 2 3.09 11.07 8.65
CA ILE A 2 2.14 11.76 7.77
C ILE A 2 0.75 11.17 7.95
N ARG A 3 0.64 9.83 7.95
CA ARG A 3 -0.63 9.12 8.10
C ARG A 3 -0.43 7.76 8.75
N LYS A 4 -1.44 7.31 9.48
CA LYS A 4 -1.58 5.92 9.92
C LYS A 4 -2.96 5.39 9.53
N GLY A 5 -3.08 4.08 9.35
CA GLY A 5 -4.39 3.46 9.11
C GLY A 5 -4.28 2.08 8.50
N PHE A 6 -5.39 1.36 8.47
CA PHE A 6 -5.45 0.04 7.84
C PHE A 6 -5.45 0.16 6.32
N LEU A 7 -4.68 -0.70 5.68
CA LEU A 7 -4.75 -0.98 4.24
C LEU A 7 -4.70 -2.48 4.05
N ARG A 8 -5.37 -2.96 3.01
CA ARG A 8 -5.35 -4.36 2.61
C ARG A 8 -4.27 -4.59 1.57
N VAL A 9 -3.30 -5.44 1.89
CA VAL A 9 -2.23 -5.84 0.98
C VAL A 9 -2.70 -7.00 0.12
N HIS A 10 -2.54 -6.90 -1.20
CA HIS A 10 -2.76 -8.00 -2.14
C HIS A 10 -1.40 -8.57 -2.58
N THR A 11 -1.11 -9.82 -2.23
CA THR A 11 0.09 -10.54 -2.71
C THR A 11 -0.27 -11.36 -3.95
N GLY A 12 0.54 -11.28 -5.00
CA GLY A 12 0.24 -11.78 -6.35
C GLY A 12 0.08 -13.30 -6.52
N VAL A 13 -0.09 -14.08 -5.44
CA VAL A 13 -0.11 -15.56 -5.45
C VAL A 13 -1.53 -16.13 -5.70
N LYS A 14 -2.41 -15.38 -6.38
CA LYS A 14 -3.83 -15.71 -6.65
C LYS A 14 -4.76 -15.51 -5.45
N LEU A 15 -5.57 -14.45 -5.51
CA LEU A 15 -6.93 -14.27 -4.93
C LEU A 15 -7.25 -14.66 -3.46
N PHE A 16 -6.37 -15.29 -2.69
CA PHE A 16 -6.68 -15.89 -1.39
C PHE A 16 -5.86 -15.35 -0.21
N GLN A 17 -4.99 -14.36 -0.42
CA GLN A 17 -4.15 -13.83 0.66
C GLN A 17 -4.12 -12.30 0.72
N ALA A 18 -5.26 -11.67 0.43
CA ALA A 18 -5.44 -10.27 0.77
C ALA A 18 -5.57 -10.14 2.29
N LYS A 19 -4.67 -9.39 2.94
CA LYS A 19 -4.65 -9.25 4.40
C LYS A 19 -4.56 -7.79 4.82
N ASP A 20 -5.29 -7.44 5.86
CA ASP A 20 -5.25 -6.13 6.46
C ASP A 20 -4.02 -6.00 7.36
N TYR A 21 -3.31 -4.90 7.20
CA TYR A 21 -2.20 -4.50 8.05
C TYR A 21 -2.38 -3.04 8.44
N PHE A 22 -1.79 -2.66 9.57
CA PHE A 22 -1.75 -1.28 10.00
C PHE A 22 -0.53 -0.59 9.41
N PHE A 23 -0.76 0.43 8.58
CA PHE A 23 0.29 1.16 7.89
C PHE A 23 0.63 2.45 8.63
N VAL A 24 1.92 2.79 8.60
CA VAL A 24 2.49 4.06 9.06
C VAL A 24 3.28 4.65 7.91
N LEU A 25 2.81 5.76 7.37
CA LEU A 25 3.47 6.54 6.33
C LEU A 25 4.24 7.69 6.97
N SER A 26 5.55 7.75 6.73
CA SER A 26 6.43 8.89 7.03
C SER A 26 6.92 9.55 5.75
N THR A 27 7.80 10.54 5.88
CA THR A 27 8.44 11.29 4.77
C THR A 27 9.50 10.50 4.00
N ASP A 28 9.82 9.30 4.47
CA ASP A 28 10.97 8.52 3.99
C ASP A 28 10.65 7.04 3.81
N ASN A 29 9.66 6.52 4.54
CA ASN A 29 9.27 5.12 4.48
C ASN A 29 7.77 4.89 4.66
N LEU A 30 7.32 3.75 4.15
CA LEU A 30 6.03 3.14 4.43
C LEU A 30 6.27 1.85 5.21
N SER A 31 5.90 1.83 6.49
CA SER A 31 6.00 0.65 7.34
C SER A 31 4.62 0.04 7.56
N TRP A 32 4.54 -1.28 7.74
CA TRP A 32 3.28 -1.92 8.16
C TRP A 32 3.46 -3.00 9.21
N PHE A 33 2.43 -3.12 10.04
CA PHE A 33 2.40 -3.92 11.26
C PHE A 33 1.18 -4.83 11.25
N THR A 34 1.18 -5.87 12.09
CA THR A 34 0.02 -6.79 12.24
C THR A 34 -1.27 -6.05 12.59
N ASP A 35 -1.15 -4.98 13.38
CA ASP A 35 -2.25 -4.25 14.00
C ASP A 35 -1.77 -2.86 14.47
N SER A 36 -2.67 -2.10 15.07
CA SER A 36 -2.43 -0.74 15.56
C SER A 36 -1.55 -0.63 16.80
N ASP A 37 -1.17 -1.74 17.46
CA ASP A 37 -0.24 -1.70 18.59
C ASP A 37 1.22 -1.48 18.12
N GLU A 38 1.49 -1.62 16.82
CA GLU A 38 2.79 -1.40 16.18
C GLU A 38 3.93 -2.26 16.78
N LYS A 39 3.60 -3.42 17.39
CA LYS A 39 4.57 -4.32 18.05
C LYS A 39 5.28 -5.27 17.08
N ASP A 40 4.60 -5.71 16.02
CA ASP A 40 5.13 -6.68 15.05
C ASP A 40 5.19 -6.05 13.66
N LYS A 41 6.33 -5.40 13.37
CA LYS A 41 6.60 -4.77 12.07
C LYS A 41 6.90 -5.85 11.03
N LYS A 42 6.05 -5.92 10.00
CA LYS A 42 6.22 -6.88 8.91
C LYS A 42 7.20 -6.43 7.86
N TYR A 43 7.22 -5.14 7.55
CA TYR A 43 8.13 -4.59 6.57
C TYR A 43 8.26 -3.08 6.74
N MET A 44 9.32 -2.55 6.16
CA MET A 44 9.55 -1.12 5.97
C MET A 44 10.03 -0.93 4.54
N LEU A 45 9.26 -0.16 3.78
CA LEU A 45 9.53 0.15 2.38
C LEU A 45 10.03 1.60 2.26
N PRO A 46 11.29 1.83 1.90
CA PRO A 46 11.79 3.18 1.60
C PRO A 46 11.02 3.79 0.43
N LEU A 47 10.68 5.08 0.51
CA LEU A 47 9.90 5.76 -0.53
C LEU A 47 10.73 6.27 -1.72
N GLU A 48 12.06 6.14 -1.65
CA GLU A 48 12.95 6.55 -2.73
C GLU A 48 12.59 5.85 -4.05
N ASN A 49 12.45 6.63 -5.11
CA ASN A 49 12.11 6.16 -6.45
C ASN A 49 10.77 5.40 -6.53
N LEU A 50 9.87 5.58 -5.55
CA LEU A 50 8.53 5.02 -5.59
C LEU A 50 7.51 6.02 -6.10
N LYS A 51 6.54 5.51 -6.85
CA LYS A 51 5.34 6.25 -7.27
C LYS A 51 4.11 5.39 -7.03
N ILE A 52 2.96 6.05 -6.97
CA ILE A 52 1.66 5.39 -6.93
C ILE A 52 0.97 5.50 -8.29
N ARG A 53 0.17 4.51 -8.62
CA ARG A 53 -0.74 4.52 -9.77
C ARG A 53 -2.07 3.91 -9.41
N ASP A 54 -3.09 4.27 -10.17
CA ASP A 54 -4.38 3.61 -10.09
C ASP A 54 -4.30 2.17 -10.59
N VAL A 55 -5.03 1.29 -9.92
CA VAL A 55 -5.27 -0.06 -10.39
C VAL A 55 -6.70 -0.09 -10.90
N GLU A 56 -6.85 -0.25 -12.20
CA GLU A 56 -8.16 -0.42 -12.80
C GLU A 56 -8.76 -1.73 -12.33
N GLY A 57 -9.68 -1.61 -11.38
CA GLY A 57 -10.57 -2.70 -11.06
C GLY A 57 -11.47 -2.97 -12.26
N GLY A 58 -11.36 -4.15 -12.88
CA GLY A 58 -12.42 -4.61 -13.79
C GLY A 58 -13.78 -4.53 -13.10
N PHE A 59 -14.89 -4.58 -13.85
CA PHE A 59 -16.27 -4.38 -13.38
C PHE A 59 -16.71 -5.15 -12.10
N MET A 60 -15.92 -6.10 -11.60
CA MET A 60 -16.13 -6.86 -10.37
C MET A 60 -15.25 -6.45 -9.16
N ALA A 61 -14.41 -5.41 -9.27
CA ALA A 61 -13.56 -4.99 -8.18
C ALA A 61 -14.39 -4.41 -7.03
N LYS A 62 -14.48 -5.15 -5.93
CA LYS A 62 -15.30 -4.82 -4.77
C LYS A 62 -14.77 -3.65 -3.94
N ARG A 63 -13.50 -3.28 -4.14
CA ARG A 63 -12.79 -2.30 -3.31
C ARG A 63 -11.90 -1.41 -4.19
N PRO A 64 -11.87 -0.10 -3.94
CA PRO A 64 -10.94 0.81 -4.62
C PRO A 64 -9.49 0.46 -4.24
N GLN A 65 -8.59 0.56 -5.23
CA GLN A 65 -7.20 0.12 -5.08
C GLN A 65 -6.23 1.07 -5.77
N PHE A 66 -5.00 1.06 -5.29
CA PHE A 66 -3.85 1.69 -5.91
C PHE A 66 -2.63 0.76 -5.79
N ALA A 67 -1.63 0.96 -6.64
CA ALA A 67 -0.38 0.21 -6.59
C ALA A 67 0.79 1.16 -6.37
N ILE A 68 1.72 0.73 -5.51
CA ILE A 68 3.04 1.34 -5.37
C ILE A 68 3.99 0.61 -6.31
N PHE A 69 4.78 1.34 -7.09
CA PHE A 69 5.76 0.79 -8.02
C PHE A 69 7.06 1.60 -7.96
N ASN A 70 8.17 0.97 -8.32
CA ASN A 70 9.47 1.64 -8.43
C ASN A 70 9.70 2.14 -9.86
N ILE A 71 10.13 3.39 -10.02
CA ILE A 71 10.37 4.00 -11.35
C ILE A 71 11.57 3.38 -12.09
N ASP A 72 12.54 2.81 -11.36
CA ASP A 72 13.68 2.08 -11.91
C ASP A 72 13.31 0.62 -12.24
N SER A 73 12.02 0.25 -12.16
CA SER A 73 11.53 -1.12 -12.38
C SER A 73 12.11 -2.18 -11.44
N LYS A 74 12.65 -1.76 -10.28
CA LYS A 74 13.10 -2.64 -9.19
C LYS A 74 11.90 -3.28 -8.48
N ASN A 75 12.16 -4.38 -7.78
CA ASN A 75 11.14 -5.00 -6.93
C ASN A 75 10.83 -4.09 -5.74
N VAL A 76 9.53 -3.91 -5.48
CA VAL A 76 9.01 -3.09 -4.37
C VAL A 76 8.81 -3.92 -3.13
N PHE A 77 8.32 -5.15 -3.29
CA PHE A 77 8.07 -6.04 -2.16
C PHE A 77 8.37 -7.49 -2.56
N LYS A 78 9.36 -8.09 -1.88
CA LYS A 78 9.87 -9.43 -2.22
C LYS A 78 10.27 -9.49 -3.70
N GLU A 79 9.80 -10.49 -4.44
CA GLU A 79 9.97 -10.63 -5.89
C GLU A 79 8.96 -9.82 -6.74
N HIS A 80 8.06 -9.05 -6.12
CA HIS A 80 7.03 -8.30 -6.84
C HIS A 80 7.47 -6.88 -7.20
N LYS A 81 7.23 -6.50 -8.47
CA LYS A 81 7.47 -5.15 -8.99
C LYS A 81 6.49 -4.09 -8.48
N THR A 82 5.36 -4.52 -7.94
CA THR A 82 4.31 -3.65 -7.43
C THR A 82 3.78 -4.16 -6.10
N LEU A 83 3.32 -3.24 -5.27
CA LEU A 83 2.58 -3.52 -4.05
C LEU A 83 1.16 -2.97 -4.21
N GLU A 84 0.18 -3.84 -4.37
CA GLU A 84 -1.24 -3.47 -4.53
C GLU A 84 -1.91 -3.35 -3.15
N LEU A 85 -2.56 -2.20 -2.94
CA LEU A 85 -3.21 -1.82 -1.70
C LEU A 85 -4.65 -1.42 -1.98
N SER A 86 -5.60 -1.91 -1.17
CA SER A 86 -7.00 -1.51 -1.23
C SER A 86 -7.53 -0.96 0.07
N VAL A 87 -8.55 -0.12 -0.04
CA VAL A 87 -9.27 0.54 1.07
C VAL A 87 -10.74 0.11 1.08
N ASP A 88 -11.53 0.62 2.03
CA ASP A 88 -12.98 0.33 2.11
C ASP A 88 -13.80 1.16 1.12
N ASN A 89 -13.40 2.39 0.82
CA ASN A 89 -14.15 3.33 -0.02
C ASN A 89 -13.25 4.33 -0.76
N THR A 90 -13.80 5.01 -1.76
CA THR A 90 -13.04 5.92 -2.63
C THR A 90 -12.50 7.15 -1.90
N ASP A 91 -13.22 7.69 -0.92
CA ASP A 91 -12.75 8.84 -0.14
C ASP A 91 -11.47 8.50 0.65
N GLU A 92 -11.39 7.29 1.21
CA GLU A 92 -10.17 6.79 1.82
C GLU A 92 -9.04 6.65 0.81
N LEU A 93 -9.34 6.19 -0.41
CA LEU A 93 -8.35 6.06 -1.48
C LEU A 93 -7.71 7.42 -1.79
N ASP A 94 -8.55 8.44 -1.99
CA ASP A 94 -8.09 9.77 -2.38
C ASP A 94 -7.32 10.46 -1.26
N THR A 95 -7.76 10.29 -0.01
CA THR A 95 -7.01 10.82 1.13
C THR A 95 -5.67 10.08 1.32
N TRP A 96 -5.59 8.78 1.04
CA TRP A 96 -4.33 8.03 1.07
C TRP A 96 -3.39 8.51 -0.03
N LYS A 97 -3.88 8.67 -1.27
CA LYS A 97 -3.11 9.25 -2.38
C LYS A 97 -2.57 10.64 -2.04
N ALA A 98 -3.41 11.52 -1.48
CA ALA A 98 -2.99 12.84 -1.04
C ALA A 98 -1.91 12.79 0.05
N SER A 99 -1.94 11.77 0.91
CA SER A 99 -0.90 11.56 1.93
C SER A 99 0.43 11.16 1.30
N PHE A 100 0.42 10.30 0.26
CA PHE A 100 1.63 9.96 -0.50
C PHE A 100 2.22 11.14 -1.28
N LEU A 101 1.41 12.10 -1.74
CA LEU A 101 1.92 13.33 -2.37
C LEU A 101 2.70 14.24 -1.41
N ARG A 102 2.49 14.07 -0.10
CA ARG A 102 3.19 14.83 0.95
C ARG A 102 4.43 14.11 1.48
N ALA A 103 4.59 12.83 1.12
CA ALA A 103 5.64 11.96 1.61
C ALA A 103 6.90 12.09 0.76
#